data_AF-A0A432YV88-F1
#
_entry.id   AF-A0A432YV88-F1
#
_cell.length_a   1.000
_cell.length_b   1.000
_cell.length_c   1.000
_cell.angle_alpha   90.00
_cell.angle_beta   90.00
_cell.angle_gamma   90.00
#
_symmetry.space_group_name_H-M   'P 1'
#
loop_
_entity.id
_entity.type
_entity.pdbx_description
1 polymer ?
#
loop_
_entity_poly.entity_id
_entity_poly.type
_entity_poly.pdbx_seq_one_letter_code
_entity_poly.pdbx_strand_id
1 'polypeptide(L)'
;MTFKQFLLAGVFLALLNGCGQERTTDLRSAEIKALDEQLLPNADWQLSQATIELSFCRDRINEALLASKSELRGWRLSGESTAFPPYREEGLDTLSKLFEKTDVLLWQVEGNVSAQRYHVAKPENVSKGEVADAVFPAVVALSSMPQVCHAAVDDSQY
;
A
#
# COMPACT_ATOMS: atom_id res chain seq x y z
N MET A 1 -36.72 7.25 62.63
CA MET A 1 -35.86 6.07 62.81
C MET A 1 -35.61 5.44 61.46
N THR A 2 -34.31 5.32 61.13
CA THR A 2 -33.68 4.42 60.14
C THR A 2 -34.15 4.41 58.68
N PHE A 3 -33.52 5.33 57.94
CA PHE A 3 -33.21 5.27 56.51
C PHE A 3 -32.11 4.21 56.27
N LYS A 4 -32.33 3.16 55.45
CA LYS A 4 -31.22 2.38 54.86
C LYS A 4 -31.67 1.38 53.79
N GLN A 5 -30.87 1.36 52.72
CA GLN A 5 -30.65 0.26 51.75
C GLN A 5 -31.63 0.07 50.59
N PHE A 6 -31.45 0.88 49.55
CA PHE A 6 -31.56 0.43 48.15
C PHE A 6 -30.54 1.20 47.30
N LEU A 7 -29.28 0.76 47.32
CA LEU A 7 -28.22 1.28 46.45
C LEU A 7 -27.19 0.17 46.27
N LEU A 8 -27.49 -0.77 45.38
CA LEU A 8 -26.56 -1.81 44.95
C LEU A 8 -27.01 -2.41 43.61
N ALA A 9 -27.08 -1.56 42.59
CA ALA A 9 -27.10 -2.00 41.20
C ALA A 9 -26.69 -0.82 40.33
N GLY A 10 -25.53 -0.90 39.68
CA GLY A 10 -25.21 0.02 38.59
C GLY A 10 -23.91 0.80 38.71
N VAL A 11 -22.80 0.18 39.13
CA VAL A 11 -21.46 0.71 38.82
C VAL A 11 -20.49 -0.43 38.53
N PHE A 12 -20.80 -1.29 37.55
CA PHE A 12 -19.83 -2.30 37.08
C PHE A 12 -19.97 -2.64 35.58
N LEU A 13 -20.41 -1.68 34.76
CA LEU A 13 -20.64 -1.89 33.32
C LEU A 13 -20.11 -0.75 32.44
N ALA A 14 -19.00 -0.12 32.85
CA ALA A 14 -18.36 0.96 32.09
C ALA A 14 -16.85 0.75 31.85
N LEU A 15 -16.36 -0.51 31.90
CA LEU A 15 -14.93 -0.82 31.66
C LEU A 15 -14.68 -1.65 30.39
N LEU A 16 -15.65 -1.76 29.48
CA LEU A 16 -15.50 -2.54 28.24
C LEU A 16 -15.88 -1.74 27.00
N ASN A 17 -15.25 -0.58 26.79
CA ASN A 17 -15.21 0.05 25.48
C ASN A 17 -13.85 0.73 25.29
N GLY A 18 -12.87 -0.11 25.01
CA GLY A 18 -11.52 0.30 24.65
C GLY A 18 -10.84 -0.78 23.82
N CYS A 19 -11.56 -1.43 22.89
CA CYS A 19 -10.91 -2.16 21.81
C CYS A 19 -10.37 -1.11 20.83
N GLY A 20 -9.14 -0.69 21.07
CA GLY A 20 -8.34 0.05 20.10
C GLY A 20 -8.27 -0.74 18.80
N GLN A 21 -8.75 -0.14 17.72
CA GLN A 21 -8.78 -0.73 16.40
C GLN A 21 -7.39 -0.54 15.77
N GLU A 22 -6.45 -1.44 16.08
CA GLU A 22 -5.08 -1.43 15.49
C GLU A 22 -4.82 -2.59 14.52
N ARG A 23 -5.77 -3.52 14.33
CA ARG A 23 -5.54 -4.74 13.53
C ARG A 23 -5.61 -4.56 12.00
N THR A 24 -6.23 -3.49 11.51
CA THR A 24 -6.43 -3.29 10.07
C THR A 24 -5.16 -2.83 9.35
N THR A 25 -4.31 -2.06 10.02
CA THR A 25 -3.05 -1.54 9.47
C THR A 25 -2.06 -2.67 9.18
N ASP A 26 -1.99 -3.67 10.07
CA ASP A 26 -1.08 -4.80 9.93
C ASP A 26 -1.39 -5.66 8.69
N LEU A 27 -2.68 -5.90 8.40
CA LEU A 27 -3.10 -6.69 7.24
C LEU A 27 -2.79 -6.01 5.91
N ARG A 28 -3.05 -4.70 5.79
CA ARG A 28 -2.76 -3.92 4.58
C ARG A 28 -1.25 -3.81 4.35
N SER A 29 -0.47 -3.72 5.43
CA SER A 29 0.98 -3.72 5.36
C SER A 29 1.54 -5.06 4.89
N ALA A 30 1.02 -6.17 5.41
CA ALA A 30 1.35 -7.51 4.95
C ALA A 30 0.99 -7.72 3.47
N GLU A 31 -0.13 -7.18 3.00
CA GLU A 31 -0.55 -7.26 1.59
C GLU A 31 0.43 -6.54 0.65
N ILE A 32 0.84 -5.31 1.00
CA ILE A 32 1.83 -4.56 0.20
C ILE A 32 3.17 -5.29 0.13
N LYS A 33 3.64 -5.83 1.27
CA LYS A 33 4.88 -6.61 1.30
C LYS A 33 4.78 -7.87 0.45
N ALA A 34 3.69 -8.63 0.60
CA ALA A 34 3.45 -9.83 -0.18
C ALA A 34 3.36 -9.53 -1.69
N LEU A 35 2.81 -8.36 -2.06
CA LEU A 35 2.74 -7.91 -3.44
C LEU A 35 4.13 -7.53 -3.99
N ASP A 36 4.97 -6.84 -3.23
CA ASP A 36 6.33 -6.45 -3.67
C ASP A 36 7.23 -7.67 -3.92
N GLU A 37 7.02 -8.74 -3.16
CA GLU A 37 7.77 -10.00 -3.27
C GLU A 37 7.35 -10.86 -4.48
N GLN A 38 6.21 -10.55 -5.12
CA GLN A 38 5.66 -11.37 -6.22
C GLN A 38 6.10 -10.91 -7.61
N LEU A 39 6.35 -11.88 -8.49
CA LEU A 39 6.46 -11.66 -9.93
C LEU A 39 5.06 -11.64 -10.56
N LEU A 40 4.68 -10.50 -11.13
CA LEU A 40 3.36 -10.28 -11.74
C LEU A 40 3.46 -10.00 -13.27
N PRO A 41 2.38 -10.24 -14.04
CA PRO A 41 1.09 -10.82 -13.62
C PRO A 41 1.20 -12.32 -13.29
N ASN A 42 0.27 -12.85 -12.50
CA ASN A 42 0.19 -14.27 -12.14
C ASN A 42 -1.28 -14.73 -12.04
N ALA A 43 -1.55 -15.88 -11.40
CA ALA A 43 -2.91 -16.42 -11.29
C ALA A 43 -3.81 -15.65 -10.30
N ASP A 44 -3.23 -14.83 -9.42
CA ASP A 44 -3.94 -14.13 -8.36
C ASP A 44 -4.12 -12.64 -8.67
N TRP A 45 -3.28 -12.07 -9.56
CA TRP A 45 -3.23 -10.64 -9.83
C TRP A 45 -3.14 -10.27 -11.31
N GLN A 46 -3.94 -9.28 -11.68
CA GLN A 46 -3.83 -8.53 -12.93
C GLN A 46 -3.20 -7.15 -12.69
N LEU A 47 -2.53 -6.66 -13.73
CA LEU A 47 -1.90 -5.33 -13.74
C LEU A 47 -2.55 -4.43 -14.79
N SER A 48 -2.62 -3.14 -14.49
CA SER A 48 -2.91 -2.13 -15.51
C SER A 48 -1.83 -2.13 -16.60
N GLN A 49 -2.21 -1.88 -17.84
CA GLN A 49 -1.23 -1.66 -18.92
C GLN A 49 -0.51 -0.33 -18.78
N ALA A 50 -1.23 0.70 -18.31
CA ALA A 50 -0.65 2.00 -18.03
C ALA A 50 0.29 1.93 -16.82
N THR A 51 1.32 2.74 -16.87
CA THR A 51 2.26 2.97 -15.77
C THR A 51 1.91 4.27 -15.08
N ILE A 52 1.96 4.29 -13.75
CA ILE A 52 1.86 5.49 -12.94
C ILE A 52 3.27 5.86 -12.49
N GLU A 53 3.70 7.07 -12.81
CA GLU A 53 4.87 7.68 -12.18
C GLU A 53 4.45 8.34 -10.87
N LEU A 54 5.18 8.07 -9.80
CA LEU A 54 4.89 8.54 -8.45
C LEU A 54 6.18 9.03 -7.78
N SER A 55 6.18 10.28 -7.33
CA SER A 55 7.27 10.85 -6.53
C SER A 55 6.78 11.24 -5.15
N PHE A 56 7.50 10.80 -4.14
CA PHE A 56 7.26 11.21 -2.76
C PHE A 56 7.93 12.54 -2.46
N CYS A 57 7.30 13.36 -1.63
CA CYS A 57 7.85 14.66 -1.22
C CYS A 57 9.11 14.56 -0.35
N ARG A 58 9.39 13.37 0.20
CA ARG A 58 10.59 13.09 0.97
C ARG A 58 11.49 12.20 0.16
N ASP A 59 12.66 12.71 -0.22
CA ASP A 59 13.64 11.99 -1.04
C ASP A 59 14.01 10.64 -0.46
N ARG A 60 14.12 10.54 0.88
CA ARG A 60 14.39 9.28 1.59
C ARG A 60 13.41 8.15 1.24
N ILE A 61 12.16 8.46 0.92
CA ILE A 61 11.18 7.43 0.52
C ILE A 61 11.45 6.97 -0.92
N ASN A 62 11.80 7.89 -1.82
CA ASN A 62 12.21 7.53 -3.19
C ASN A 62 13.51 6.69 -3.16
N GLU A 63 14.46 7.05 -2.30
CA GLU A 63 15.68 6.27 -2.08
C GLU A 63 15.41 4.90 -1.46
N ALA A 64 14.50 4.82 -0.48
CA ALA A 64 14.09 3.56 0.13
C ALA A 64 13.48 2.59 -0.90
N LEU A 65 12.77 3.12 -1.91
CA LEU A 65 12.14 2.34 -2.97
C LEU A 65 13.01 2.19 -4.23
N LEU A 66 14.24 2.72 -4.21
CA LEU A 66 15.17 2.67 -5.33
C LEU A 66 15.45 1.24 -5.75
N ALA A 67 15.10 0.91 -6.99
CA ALA A 67 15.45 -0.36 -7.60
C ALA A 67 15.25 -0.30 -9.11
N SER A 68 16.24 -0.76 -9.87
CA SER A 68 16.06 -1.02 -11.29
C SER A 68 15.10 -2.18 -11.53
N LYS A 69 14.52 -2.22 -12.73
CA LYS A 69 13.69 -3.34 -13.17
C LYS A 69 14.39 -4.70 -13.04
N SER A 70 15.69 -4.76 -13.31
CA SER A 70 16.49 -5.98 -13.18
C SER A 70 16.68 -6.41 -11.73
N GLU A 71 16.89 -5.47 -10.81
CA GLU A 71 17.03 -5.76 -9.38
C GLU A 71 15.72 -6.29 -8.81
N LEU A 72 14.60 -5.58 -9.04
CA LEU A 72 13.27 -6.02 -8.60
C LEU A 72 12.95 -7.43 -9.12
N ARG A 73 13.21 -7.69 -10.41
CA ARG A 73 13.01 -9.01 -10.98
C ARG A 73 13.91 -10.06 -10.32
N GLY A 74 15.17 -9.74 -10.07
CA GLY A 74 16.12 -10.64 -9.41
C GLY A 74 15.67 -11.02 -8.01
N TRP A 75 15.24 -10.04 -7.20
CA TRP A 75 14.74 -10.26 -5.84
C TRP A 75 13.44 -11.08 -5.84
N ARG A 76 12.49 -10.77 -6.73
CA ARG A 76 11.22 -11.53 -6.84
C ARG A 76 11.43 -12.97 -7.32
N LEU A 77 12.43 -13.22 -8.16
CA LEU A 77 12.74 -14.56 -8.68
C LEU A 77 13.39 -15.47 -7.64
N SER A 78 14.07 -14.94 -6.62
CA SER A 78 14.61 -15.78 -5.55
C SER A 78 13.49 -16.39 -4.70
N GLY A 79 12.34 -15.70 -4.59
CA GLY A 79 11.24 -16.07 -3.70
C GLY A 79 11.57 -15.93 -2.21
N GLU A 80 12.72 -15.32 -1.88
CA GLU A 80 13.17 -15.12 -0.50
C GLU A 80 13.06 -13.64 -0.12
N SER A 81 12.34 -13.33 0.96
CA SER A 81 12.20 -11.96 1.47
C SER A 81 13.55 -11.32 1.85
N THR A 82 14.53 -12.13 2.23
CA THR A 82 15.91 -11.69 2.53
C THR A 82 16.70 -11.21 1.31
N ALA A 83 16.22 -11.47 0.10
CA ALA A 83 16.83 -10.94 -1.12
C ALA A 83 16.56 -9.44 -1.29
N PHE A 84 15.49 -8.92 -0.69
CA PHE A 84 15.17 -7.51 -0.72
C PHE A 84 16.03 -6.74 0.29
N PRO A 85 16.54 -5.56 -0.07
CA PRO A 85 17.35 -4.78 0.83
C PRO A 85 16.53 -4.24 2.02
N PRO A 86 17.10 -4.23 3.24
CA PRO A 86 16.37 -3.86 4.46
C PRO A 86 15.89 -2.40 4.47
N TYR A 87 16.55 -1.50 3.72
CA TYR A 87 16.12 -0.10 3.64
C TYR A 87 14.76 0.08 2.95
N ARG A 88 14.25 -0.93 2.21
CA ARG A 88 12.94 -0.85 1.54
C ARG A 88 11.76 -0.80 2.50
N GLU A 89 11.94 -1.26 3.74
CA GLU A 89 10.85 -1.33 4.73
C GLU A 89 10.17 0.02 4.96
N GLU A 90 10.92 1.12 4.99
CA GLU A 90 10.37 2.47 5.14
C GLU A 90 9.53 2.92 3.94
N GLY A 91 9.98 2.52 2.74
CA GLY A 91 9.25 2.73 1.49
C GLY A 91 7.95 1.95 1.47
N LEU A 92 8.01 0.67 1.82
CA LEU A 92 6.84 -0.21 1.88
C LEU A 92 5.82 0.27 2.92
N ASP A 93 6.26 0.68 4.11
CA ASP A 93 5.38 1.30 5.13
C ASP A 93 4.67 2.56 4.59
N THR A 94 5.35 3.36 3.78
CA THR A 94 4.71 4.52 3.13
C THR A 94 3.68 4.11 2.09
N LEU A 95 3.96 3.06 1.31
CA LEU A 95 2.99 2.49 0.35
C LEU A 95 1.78 1.87 1.06
N SER A 96 1.97 1.21 2.21
CA SER A 96 0.87 0.69 3.04
C SER A 96 -0.03 1.81 3.55
N LYS A 97 0.55 2.93 4.02
CA LYS A 97 -0.21 4.12 4.43
C LYS A 97 -0.96 4.78 3.28
N LEU A 98 -0.41 4.73 2.06
CA LEU A 98 -1.14 5.18 0.88
C LEU A 98 -2.32 4.26 0.60
N PHE A 99 -2.08 2.95 0.55
CA PHE A 99 -3.10 1.95 0.28
C PHE A 99 -4.25 2.00 1.29
N GLU A 100 -3.96 2.18 2.58
CA GLU A 100 -4.99 2.35 3.62
C GLU A 100 -5.92 3.55 3.36
N LYS A 101 -5.41 4.62 2.74
CA LYS A 101 -6.16 5.85 2.51
C LYS A 101 -6.85 5.88 1.16
N THR A 102 -6.26 5.26 0.15
CA THR A 102 -6.70 5.36 -1.24
C THR A 102 -7.33 4.08 -1.79
N ASP A 103 -7.11 2.94 -1.13
CA ASP A 103 -7.44 1.59 -1.63
C ASP A 103 -6.79 1.27 -3.00
N VAL A 104 -5.67 1.94 -3.31
CA VAL A 104 -4.87 1.71 -4.51
C VAL A 104 -3.69 0.80 -4.18
N LEU A 105 -3.68 -0.40 -4.76
CA LEU A 105 -2.52 -1.30 -4.76
C LEU A 105 -1.60 -0.98 -5.93
N LEU A 106 -0.31 -0.81 -5.63
CA LEU A 106 0.71 -0.47 -6.61
C LEU A 106 1.78 -1.57 -6.62
N TRP A 107 2.11 -2.08 -7.81
CA TRP A 107 3.22 -3.01 -8.01
C TRP A 107 4.35 -2.31 -8.74
N GLN A 108 5.54 -2.28 -8.12
CA GLN A 108 6.67 -1.50 -8.64
C GLN A 108 7.30 -2.17 -9.86
N VAL A 109 7.45 -1.40 -10.92
CA VAL A 109 8.14 -1.80 -12.16
C VAL A 109 9.62 -1.46 -12.08
N GLU A 110 9.93 -0.24 -11.64
CA GLU A 110 11.27 0.30 -11.44
C GLU A 110 11.19 1.60 -10.62
N GLY A 111 12.36 2.12 -10.26
CA GLY A 111 12.48 3.31 -9.43
C GLY A 111 13.85 3.96 -9.53
N ASN A 112 13.86 5.28 -9.52
CA ASN A 112 15.06 6.09 -9.38
C ASN A 112 14.92 7.04 -8.18
N VAL A 113 15.92 7.90 -7.96
CA VAL A 113 15.92 8.85 -6.82
C VAL A 113 14.83 9.92 -6.90
N SER A 114 14.31 10.19 -8.11
CA SER A 114 13.31 11.24 -8.35
C SER A 114 11.88 10.71 -8.39
N ALA A 115 11.68 9.51 -8.94
CA ALA A 115 10.35 8.94 -9.15
C ALA A 115 10.39 7.41 -9.20
N GLN A 116 9.27 6.83 -8.82
CA GLN A 116 8.98 5.42 -8.88
C GLN A 116 7.93 5.16 -9.95
N ARG A 117 7.98 3.99 -10.60
CA ARG A 117 7.03 3.60 -11.66
C ARG A 117 6.27 2.36 -11.22
N TYR A 118 4.94 2.42 -11.32
CA TYR A 118 4.04 1.38 -10.82
C TYR A 118 2.99 0.99 -11.86
N HIS A 119 2.54 -0.27 -11.79
CA HIS A 119 1.24 -0.64 -12.32
C HIS A 119 0.22 -0.70 -11.19
N VAL A 120 -1.06 -0.41 -11.49
CA VAL A 120 -2.17 -0.69 -10.58
C VAL A 120 -2.38 -2.20 -10.57
N ALA A 121 -2.36 -2.80 -9.38
CA ALA A 121 -2.64 -4.21 -9.17
C ALA A 121 -4.08 -4.41 -8.70
N LYS A 122 -4.77 -5.39 -9.29
CA LYS A 122 -6.11 -5.83 -8.87
C LYS A 122 -6.17 -7.36 -8.87
N PRO A 123 -7.01 -7.97 -8.02
CA PRO A 123 -7.17 -9.42 -8.02
C PRO A 123 -7.64 -9.95 -9.40
N GLU A 124 -7.27 -11.18 -9.74
CA GLU A 124 -7.52 -11.79 -11.06
C GLU A 124 -9.01 -11.91 -11.42
N ASN A 125 -9.90 -11.91 -10.42
CA ASN A 125 -11.35 -11.93 -10.66
C ASN A 125 -11.92 -10.59 -11.17
N VAL A 126 -11.13 -9.52 -11.15
CA VAL A 126 -11.48 -8.21 -11.70
C VAL A 126 -11.28 -8.21 -13.21
N SER A 127 -12.19 -7.58 -13.95
CA SER A 127 -12.10 -7.54 -15.41
C SER A 127 -10.97 -6.62 -15.88
N LYS A 128 -10.29 -6.97 -16.98
CA LYS A 128 -9.23 -6.11 -17.56
C LYS A 128 -9.68 -4.68 -17.85
N GLY A 129 -10.95 -4.49 -18.24
CA GLY A 129 -11.52 -3.16 -18.45
C GLY A 129 -11.58 -2.36 -17.15
N GLU A 130 -12.05 -2.98 -16.07
CA GLU A 130 -12.09 -2.36 -14.75
C GLU A 130 -10.69 -2.05 -14.20
N VAL A 131 -9.69 -2.91 -14.45
CA VAL A 131 -8.29 -2.61 -14.09
C VAL A 131 -7.76 -1.39 -14.86
N ALA A 132 -8.10 -1.26 -16.15
CA ALA A 132 -7.72 -0.09 -16.95
C ALA A 132 -8.42 1.19 -16.47
N ASP A 133 -9.72 1.10 -16.16
CA ASP A 133 -10.52 2.23 -15.68
C ASP A 133 -10.08 2.71 -14.28
N ALA A 134 -9.40 1.86 -13.50
CA ALA A 134 -8.90 2.20 -12.17
C ALA A 134 -7.67 3.13 -12.18
N VAL A 135 -6.98 3.30 -13.32
CA VAL A 135 -5.71 4.04 -13.41
C VAL A 135 -5.90 5.53 -13.12
N PHE A 136 -6.83 6.20 -13.79
CA PHE A 136 -7.06 7.64 -13.58
C PHE A 136 -7.57 7.96 -12.17
N PRO A 137 -8.57 7.24 -11.61
CA PRO A 137 -8.95 7.38 -10.21
C PRO A 137 -7.77 7.16 -9.26
N ALA A 138 -6.89 6.19 -9.53
CA ALA A 138 -5.70 5.96 -8.72
C ALA A 138 -4.76 7.18 -8.73
N VAL A 139 -4.47 7.78 -9.89
CA VAL A 139 -3.64 8.99 -9.98
C VAL A 139 -4.25 10.16 -9.21
N VAL A 140 -5.58 10.35 -9.31
CA VAL A 140 -6.28 11.41 -8.57
C VAL A 140 -6.20 11.17 -7.06
N ALA A 141 -6.45 9.94 -6.61
CA ALA A 141 -6.38 9.58 -5.20
C ALA A 141 -4.95 9.76 -4.65
N LEU A 142 -3.94 9.29 -5.37
CA LEU A 142 -2.53 9.44 -4.98
C LEU A 142 -2.09 10.91 -4.94
N SER A 143 -2.46 11.70 -5.94
CA SER A 143 -2.17 13.14 -6.01
C SER A 143 -2.77 13.94 -4.85
N SER A 144 -3.82 13.44 -4.21
CA SER A 144 -4.45 14.08 -3.06
C SER A 144 -3.72 13.82 -1.73
N MET A 145 -2.72 12.93 -1.72
CA MET A 145 -2.02 12.52 -0.51
C MET A 145 -0.90 13.50 -0.16
N PRO A 146 -0.83 14.03 1.08
CA PRO A 146 0.17 15.05 1.46
C PRO A 146 1.63 14.62 1.30
N GLN A 147 1.91 13.32 1.35
CA GLN A 147 3.26 12.77 1.19
C GLN A 147 3.66 12.56 -0.28
N VAL A 148 2.73 12.70 -1.23
CA VAL A 148 2.95 12.56 -2.67
C VAL A 148 3.14 13.95 -3.26
N CYS A 149 4.26 14.16 -3.96
CA CYS A 149 4.57 15.44 -4.62
C CYS A 149 4.26 15.40 -6.11
N HIS A 150 4.25 14.22 -6.71
CA HIS A 150 3.86 14.02 -8.10
C HIS A 150 3.20 12.66 -8.25
N ALA A 151 2.07 12.61 -8.95
CA ALA A 151 1.53 11.37 -9.51
C ALA A 151 0.96 11.67 -10.89
N ALA A 152 1.35 10.87 -11.89
CA ALA A 152 0.85 11.02 -13.26
C ALA A 152 0.85 9.67 -13.97
N VAL A 153 0.02 9.56 -15.01
CA VAL A 153 0.17 8.45 -15.96
C VAL A 153 1.42 8.72 -16.79
N ASP A 154 2.32 7.74 -16.83
CA ASP A 154 3.51 7.79 -17.66
C ASP A 154 3.16 7.31 -19.08
N ASP A 155 2.98 8.29 -19.97
CA ASP A 155 2.72 8.08 -21.39
C ASP A 155 4.01 7.90 -22.21
N SER A 156 5.17 7.71 -21.56
CA SER A 156 6.44 7.41 -22.25
C SER A 156 6.46 5.98 -22.80
N GLN A 157 5.57 5.71 -23.77
CA GLN A 157 5.77 4.63 -24.73
C GLN A 157 6.78 5.11 -25.77
N TYR A 158 8.05 4.77 -25.56
CA TYR A 158 9.07 4.69 -26.60
C TYR A 158 9.78 3.34 -26.53
#